data_AF-A0A2J7PYH5-F1
#
_entry.id   AF-A0A2J7PYH5-F1
#
_cell.length_a   1.000
_cell.length_b   1.000
_cell.length_c   1.000
_cell.angle_alpha   90.00
_cell.angle_beta   90.00
_cell.angle_gamma   90.00
#
_symmetry.space_group_name_H-M   'P 1'
#
loop_
_entity.id
_entity.type
_entity.pdbx_description
1 polymer ?
#
loop_
_entity_poly.entity_id
_entity_poly.type
_entity_poly.pdbx_seq_one_letter_code
_entity_poly.pdbx_strand_id
1 'polypeptide(L)'
;MICSTPGTYVSIANKGSGDLKIHMKSEKHSKNIRGESSSEKMTKYFMPNTKTDENVCSPEGTLAFHTVAHHNSYKSMDCTSKLLKRIV
;
A
#
# COMPACT_ATOMS: atom_id res chain seq x y z
N MET A 1 -29.57 -4.40 -13.14
CA MET A 1 -28.31 -3.68 -13.43
C MET A 1 -27.99 -2.83 -12.21
N ILE A 2 -26.82 -2.97 -11.60
CA ILE A 2 -26.40 -2.20 -10.42
C ILE A 2 -25.25 -1.29 -10.81
N CYS A 3 -25.17 -0.08 -10.25
CA CYS A 3 -23.99 0.75 -10.41
C CYS A 3 -22.83 0.09 -9.66
N SER A 4 -21.75 -0.26 -10.36
CA SER A 4 -20.64 -1.06 -9.85
C SER A 4 -19.43 -0.24 -9.38
N THR A 5 -19.55 1.09 -9.30
CA THR A 5 -18.49 1.96 -8.76
C THR A 5 -18.39 1.84 -7.23
N PRO A 6 -17.24 1.48 -6.64
CA PRO A 6 -17.08 1.32 -5.19
C PRO A 6 -17.29 2.64 -4.44
N GLY A 7 -18.34 2.71 -3.62
CA GLY A 7 -18.63 3.85 -2.74
C GLY A 7 -19.99 4.51 -2.97
N THR A 8 -20.67 4.20 -4.09
CA THR A 8 -22.07 4.60 -4.30
C THR A 8 -22.86 3.46 -4.91
N TYR A 9 -23.95 3.06 -4.25
CA TYR A 9 -24.82 1.97 -4.68
C TYR A 9 -26.24 2.47 -4.87
N VAL A 10 -26.87 2.00 -5.95
CA VAL A 10 -28.31 2.13 -6.15
C VAL A 10 -28.84 0.81 -6.70
N SER A 11 -29.89 0.30 -6.07
CA SER A 11 -30.52 -0.97 -6.47
C SER A 11 -31.77 -0.72 -7.27
N ILE A 12 -31.84 -1.30 -8.47
CA ILE A 12 -33.04 -1.22 -9.30
C ILE A 12 -34.23 -1.96 -8.63
N ALA A 13 -33.96 -2.97 -7.80
CA ALA A 13 -35.01 -3.73 -7.10
C ALA A 13 -35.82 -2.87 -6.13
N ASN A 14 -35.18 -1.89 -5.49
CA ASN A 14 -35.82 -1.00 -4.50
C ASN A 14 -36.10 0.40 -5.07
N LYS A 15 -35.51 0.76 -6.21
CA LYS A 15 -35.63 2.07 -6.84
C LYS A 15 -35.73 1.96 -8.36
N GLY A 16 -36.62 2.71 -8.99
CA GLY A 16 -36.86 2.61 -10.43
C GLY A 16 -35.67 3.04 -11.31
N SER A 17 -35.77 2.78 -12.61
CA SER A 17 -34.77 3.15 -13.63
C SER A 17 -34.50 4.67 -13.72
N GLY A 18 -35.48 5.51 -13.35
CA GLY A 18 -35.32 6.96 -13.28
C GLY A 18 -34.31 7.39 -12.20
N ASP A 19 -34.36 6.76 -11.03
CA ASP A 19 -33.42 7.04 -9.93
C ASP A 19 -31.99 6.63 -10.30
N LEU A 20 -31.82 5.55 -11.07
CA LEU A 20 -30.51 5.18 -11.63
C LEU A 20 -29.96 6.24 -12.59
N LYS A 21 -30.80 6.81 -13.47
CA LYS A 21 -30.38 7.90 -14.36
C LYS A 21 -29.98 9.16 -13.58
N ILE A 22 -30.68 9.47 -12.50
CA ILE A 22 -30.35 10.61 -11.64
C ILE A 22 -29.06 10.34 -10.87
N HIS A 23 -28.89 9.13 -10.33
CA HIS A 23 -27.67 8.69 -9.67
C HIS A 23 -26.44 8.81 -10.58
N MET A 24 -26.52 8.35 -11.83
CA MET A 24 -25.45 8.46 -12.83
C MET A 24 -25.06 9.91 -13.13
N LYS A 25 -26.02 10.85 -13.03
CA LYS A 25 -25.80 12.29 -13.23
C LYS A 25 -25.39 13.03 -11.95
N SER A 26 -25.41 12.37 -10.80
CA SER A 26 -25.12 13.00 -9.52
C SER A 26 -23.63 13.31 -9.41
N GLU A 27 -23.32 14.47 -8.81
CA GLU A 27 -21.93 14.85 -8.49
C GLU A 27 -21.22 13.83 -7.60
N LYS A 28 -21.96 13.07 -6.79
CA LYS A 28 -21.38 12.04 -5.94
C LYS A 28 -20.76 10.92 -6.79
N HIS A 29 -21.45 10.48 -7.83
CA HIS A 29 -20.99 9.44 -8.73
C HIS A 29 -19.78 9.91 -9.56
N SER A 30 -19.84 11.14 -10.11
CA SER A 30 -18.74 11.69 -10.91
C SER A 30 -17.46 11.91 -10.09
N LYS A 31 -17.58 12.41 -8.85
CA LYS A 31 -16.44 12.55 -7.93
C LYS A 31 -15.82 11.20 -7.60
N ASN A 32 -16.63 10.17 -7.43
CA ASN A 32 -16.15 8.84 -7.08
C ASN A 32 -15.39 8.18 -8.23
N ILE A 33 -15.91 8.26 -9.47
CA ILE A 33 -15.18 7.80 -10.67
C ILE A 33 -13.83 8.51 -10.80
N ARG A 34 -13.82 9.84 -10.60
CA ARG A 34 -12.59 10.63 -10.68
C ARG A 34 -11.59 10.26 -9.58
N GLY A 35 -12.08 9.98 -8.37
CA GLY A 35 -11.26 9.50 -7.25
C GLY A 35 -10.63 8.13 -7.53
N GLU A 36 -11.41 7.20 -8.08
CA GLU A 36 -10.90 5.88 -8.48
C GLU A 36 -9.88 5.97 -9.61
N SER A 37 -10.13 6.80 -10.63
CA SER A 37 -9.17 7.00 -11.72
C SER A 37 -7.86 7.64 -11.26
N SER A 38 -7.89 8.38 -10.15
CA SER A 38 -6.71 9.03 -9.56
C SER A 38 -6.09 8.20 -8.43
N SER A 39 -6.69 7.05 -8.09
CA SER A 39 -6.24 6.20 -7.00
C SER A 39 -5.67 4.91 -7.56
N GLU A 40 -4.57 4.46 -6.97
CA GLU A 40 -3.97 3.19 -7.30
C GLU A 40 -4.18 2.22 -6.15
N LYS A 41 -4.32 0.93 -6.46
CA LYS A 41 -4.40 -0.10 -5.42
C LYS A 41 -3.12 -0.06 -4.60
N MET A 42 -3.25 -0.08 -3.28
CA MET A 42 -2.11 -0.08 -2.35
C MET A 42 -1.12 -1.21 -2.64
N THR A 43 -1.63 -2.34 -3.18
CA THR A 43 -0.84 -3.48 -3.67
C THR A 43 0.19 -3.14 -4.74
N LYS A 44 0.05 -2.01 -5.46
CA LYS A 44 1.03 -1.55 -6.44
C LYS A 44 2.36 -1.12 -5.81
N TYR A 45 2.32 -0.60 -4.59
CA TYR A 45 3.51 -0.10 -3.89
C TYR A 45 4.25 -1.20 -3.12
N PHE A 46 3.62 -2.35 -2.93
CA PHE A 46 4.27 -3.52 -2.38
C PHE A 46 5.06 -4.22 -3.47
N MET A 47 6.36 -4.40 -3.25
CA MET A 47 7.20 -5.17 -4.16
C MET A 47 6.77 -6.64 -4.08
N PRO A 48 6.56 -7.33 -5.22
CA PRO A 48 6.28 -8.76 -5.19
C PRO A 48 7.46 -9.50 -4.55
N ASN A 49 7.15 -10.57 -3.83
CA ASN A 49 8.10 -11.45 -3.12
C ASN A 49 9.03 -12.13 -4.15
N THR A 50 10.04 -11.39 -4.58
CA THR A 50 10.99 -11.69 -5.66
C THR A 50 12.38 -11.75 -5.04
N LYS A 51 13.35 -12.36 -5.72
CA LYS A 51 14.73 -12.50 -5.21
C LYS A 51 15.41 -11.17 -4.81
N THR A 52 14.90 -10.04 -5.30
CA THR A 52 15.31 -8.69 -4.88
C THR A 52 14.98 -8.42 -3.40
N ASP A 53 13.93 -9.03 -2.86
CA ASP A 53 13.52 -8.95 -1.46
C ASP A 53 14.58 -9.55 -0.54
N GLU A 54 15.15 -10.71 -0.87
CA GLU A 54 16.20 -11.34 -0.05
C GLU A 54 17.46 -10.46 0.07
N ASN A 55 17.85 -9.78 -1.02
CA ASN A 55 19.04 -8.94 -1.03
C ASN A 55 18.87 -7.62 -0.24
N VAL A 56 17.65 -7.20 0.06
CA VAL A 56 17.35 -6.00 0.86
C VAL A 56 16.93 -6.39 2.28
N CYS A 57 16.07 -7.38 2.42
CA CYS A 57 15.54 -7.84 3.69
C CYS A 57 16.62 -8.54 4.56
N SER A 58 17.52 -9.32 3.96
CA SER A 58 18.62 -9.97 4.69
C SER A 58 19.58 -8.98 5.37
N PRO A 59 20.12 -7.95 4.66
CA PRO A 59 20.96 -6.97 5.32
C PRO A 59 20.21 -6.09 6.33
N GLU A 60 18.97 -5.67 6.03
CA GLU A 60 18.15 -4.91 6.98
C GLU A 60 17.84 -5.70 8.26
N GLY A 61 17.48 -6.97 8.12
CA GLY A 61 17.27 -7.89 9.25
C GLY A 61 18.54 -8.11 10.07
N THR A 62 19.69 -8.21 9.41
CA THR A 62 20.99 -8.31 10.08
C THR A 62 21.31 -7.03 10.88
N LEU A 63 21.01 -5.84 10.33
CA LEU A 63 21.20 -4.57 11.02
C LEU A 63 20.25 -4.43 12.23
N ALA A 64 18.99 -4.83 12.09
CA ALA A 64 18.01 -4.82 13.18
C ALA A 64 18.44 -5.76 14.32
N PHE A 65 18.84 -6.98 14.01
CA PHE A 65 19.34 -7.94 14.99
C PHE A 65 20.61 -7.44 15.68
N HIS A 66 21.58 -6.95 14.90
CA HIS A 66 22.83 -6.37 15.42
C HIS A 66 22.55 -5.22 16.38
N THR A 67 21.61 -4.33 16.04
CA THR A 67 21.23 -3.20 16.89
C THR A 67 20.70 -3.69 18.22
N VAL A 68 19.76 -4.63 18.25
CA VAL A 68 19.20 -5.15 19.51
C VAL A 68 20.26 -5.90 20.33
N ALA A 69 21.08 -6.73 19.70
CA ALA A 69 22.04 -7.59 20.39
C ALA A 69 23.24 -6.80 20.94
N HIS A 70 23.77 -5.85 20.16
CA HIS A 70 25.00 -5.16 20.50
C HIS A 70 24.81 -3.75 21.04
N HIS A 71 23.65 -3.09 20.91
CA HIS A 71 23.45 -1.65 21.24
C HIS A 71 24.08 -1.19 22.57
N ASN A 72 23.97 -1.99 23.63
CA ASN A 72 24.45 -1.64 24.97
C ASN A 72 25.98 -1.73 25.15
N SER A 73 26.71 -2.23 24.15
CA SER A 73 28.17 -2.28 24.22
C SER A 73 28.78 -0.90 23.93
N TYR A 74 29.87 -0.56 24.62
CA TYR A 74 30.64 0.65 24.26
C TYR A 74 31.23 0.55 22.83
N LYS A 75 31.42 -0.68 22.32
CA LYS A 75 32.03 -0.94 21.00
C LYS A 75 31.02 -1.15 19.87
N SER A 76 29.72 -0.98 20.10
CA SER A 76 28.64 -1.22 19.11
C SER A 76 28.87 -0.50 17.79
N MET A 77 29.39 0.73 17.85
CA MET A 77 29.66 1.56 16.69
C MET A 77 30.78 1.02 15.78
N ASP A 78 31.77 0.30 16.33
CA ASP A 78 32.86 -0.29 15.54
C ASP A 78 32.34 -1.44 14.66
N CYS A 79 31.46 -2.29 15.22
CA CYS A 79 30.79 -3.34 14.46
C CYS A 79 29.68 -2.80 13.55
N THR A 80 28.91 -1.79 13.95
CA THR A 80 27.90 -1.14 13.08
C THR A 80 28.57 -0.54 11.84
N SER A 81 29.69 0.17 11.99
CA SER A 81 30.40 0.80 10.86
C SER A 81 30.94 -0.24 9.86
N LYS A 82 31.39 -1.40 10.34
CA LYS A 82 31.82 -2.53 9.48
C LYS A 82 30.64 -3.20 8.80
N LEU A 83 29.51 -3.31 9.50
CA LEU A 83 28.29 -3.89 8.98
C LEU A 83 27.68 -3.02 7.87
N LEU A 84 27.61 -1.70 8.07
CA LEU A 84 27.09 -0.76 7.07
C LEU A 84 27.89 -0.80 5.76
N LYS A 85 29.21 -0.96 5.82
CA LYS A 85 30.07 -1.14 4.63
C LYS A 85 29.81 -2.43 3.82
N ARG A 86 29.09 -3.39 4.38
CA ARG A 86 28.71 -4.64 3.70
C ARG A 86 27.26 -4.62 3.20
N ILE A 87 26.45 -3.71 3.74
CA ILE A 87 25.01 -3.59 3.44
C ILE A 87 24.75 -2.51 2.38
N VAL A 88 25.51 -1.41 2.42
CA VAL A 88 25.49 -0.29 1.45
C VAL A 88 26.64 -0.44 0.47
#